data_AF-A0A173QUU3-F1
#
_entry.id   AF-A0A173QUU3-F1
#
_cell.length_a   1.000
_cell.length_b   1.000
_cell.length_c   1.000
_cell.angle_alpha   90.00
_cell.angle_beta   90.00
_cell.angle_gamma   90.00
#
_symmetry.space_group_name_H-M   'P 1'
#
loop_
_entity.id
_entity.type
_entity.pdbx_description
1 polymer ?
#
loop_
_entity_poly.entity_id
_entity_poly.type
_entity_poly.pdbx_seq_one_letter_code
_entity_poly.pdbx_strand_id
1 'polypeptide(L)'
;MERSFSRVRIVVVQPGDEVYFDRYYDDVLAAIDKFNYFCKLANINYPQEVEFVLDKTEKYNEMTAYFPYNEINDYNQSGFVQVSLYFEVGRMYSPDRSSLR
;
A
#
# COMPACT_ATOMS: atom_id res chain seq x y z
N MET A 1 -17.35 14.18 -9.59
CA MET A 1 -17.49 13.73 -8.19
C MET A 1 -16.18 13.12 -7.78
N GLU A 2 -15.45 13.74 -6.85
CA GLU A 2 -14.19 13.21 -6.31
C GLU A 2 -14.49 12.14 -5.25
N ARG A 3 -13.79 11.01 -5.31
CA ARG A 3 -13.81 10.00 -4.25
C ARG A 3 -12.91 10.50 -3.12
N SER A 4 -13.41 10.56 -1.88
CA SER A 4 -12.58 10.85 -0.70
C SER A 4 -12.01 9.56 -0.12
N PHE A 5 -10.69 9.48 0.01
CA PHE A 5 -10.03 8.38 0.72
C PHE A 5 -10.24 8.55 2.23
N SER A 6 -10.66 7.48 2.91
CA SER A 6 -10.88 7.52 4.36
C SER A 6 -9.61 7.22 5.13
N ARG A 7 -8.87 6.19 4.72
CA ARG A 7 -7.65 5.70 5.36
C ARG A 7 -6.76 4.97 4.36
N VAL A 8 -5.47 4.88 4.67
CA VAL A 8 -4.51 4.08 3.91
C VAL A 8 -3.89 3.03 4.82
N ARG A 9 -3.90 1.76 4.43
CA ARG A 9 -3.18 0.67 5.13
C ARG A 9 -1.92 0.33 4.34
N ILE A 10 -0.80 0.14 5.03
CA ILE A 10 0.43 -0.37 4.45
C ILE A 10 0.68 -1.77 5.02
N VAL A 11 0.92 -2.73 4.14
CA VAL A 11 1.35 -4.08 4.49
C VAL A 11 2.69 -4.38 3.83
N VAL A 12 3.64 -4.93 4.58
CA VAL A 12 4.95 -5.38 4.10
C VAL A 12 5.14 -6.84 4.47
N VAL A 13 5.54 -7.63 3.47
CA VAL A 13 5.67 -9.08 3.58
C VAL A 13 7.13 -9.48 3.33
N GLN A 14 7.62 -10.42 4.13
CA GLN A 14 8.93 -11.05 4.00
C GLN A 14 8.84 -12.42 3.31
N PRO A 15 9.95 -13.01 2.87
CA PRO A 15 9.97 -14.40 2.41
C PRO A 15 9.26 -15.35 3.38
N GLY A 16 8.52 -16.33 2.84
CA GLY A 16 7.72 -17.26 3.64
C GLY A 16 6.37 -16.71 4.10
N ASP A 17 5.87 -15.65 3.43
CA ASP A 17 4.57 -15.01 3.67
C ASP A 17 4.39 -14.41 5.07
N GLU A 18 5.49 -14.11 5.77
CA GLU A 18 5.46 -13.48 7.09
C GLU A 18 5.20 -11.97 6.97
N VAL A 19 4.16 -11.48 7.66
CA VAL A 19 3.83 -10.06 7.72
C VAL A 19 4.78 -9.35 8.69
N TYR A 20 5.69 -8.55 8.14
CA TYR A 20 6.66 -7.77 8.94
C TYR A 20 6.10 -6.43 9.39
N PHE A 21 5.23 -5.81 8.59
CA PHE A 21 4.65 -4.52 8.90
C PHE A 21 3.20 -4.45 8.43
N ASP A 22 2.32 -3.99 9.31
CA ASP A 22 0.91 -3.77 9.01
C ASP A 22 0.40 -2.57 9.82
N ARG A 23 0.14 -1.43 9.16
CA ARG A 23 -0.37 -0.23 9.83
C ARG A 23 -1.32 0.58 8.98
N TYR A 24 -2.25 1.23 9.67
CA TYR A 24 -3.14 2.25 9.12
C TYR A 24 -2.58 3.67 9.29
N TYR A 25 -2.90 4.51 8.34
CA TYR A 25 -2.59 5.92 8.26
C TYR A 25 -3.86 6.70 7.90
N ASP A 26 -4.16 7.74 8.67
CA ASP A 26 -5.21 8.70 8.32
C ASP A 26 -4.70 9.78 7.34
N ASP A 27 -3.38 10.00 7.28
CA ASP A 27 -2.72 10.89 6.33
C ASP A 27 -2.13 10.10 5.15
N VAL A 28 -2.63 10.39 3.95
CA VAL A 28 -2.22 9.75 2.69
C VAL A 28 -0.76 10.04 2.36
N LEU A 29 -0.26 11.25 2.62
CA LEU A 29 1.12 11.62 2.30
C LEU A 29 2.10 10.86 3.19
N ALA A 30 1.81 10.77 4.49
CA ALA A 30 2.60 9.97 5.42
C ALA A 30 2.64 8.49 5.03
N ALA A 31 1.53 7.96 4.50
CA ALA A 31 1.48 6.59 4.00
C ALA A 31 2.37 6.39 2.76
N ILE A 32 2.30 7.32 1.80
CA ILE A 32 3.12 7.28 0.58
C ILE A 32 4.62 7.40 0.92
N ASP A 33 4.99 8.29 1.83
CA ASP A 33 6.38 8.43 2.29
C ASP A 33 6.90 7.13 2.92
N LYS A 34 6.06 6.45 3.71
CA LYS A 34 6.44 5.19 4.33
C LYS A 34 6.53 4.05 3.31
N PHE A 35 5.64 4.00 2.32
CA PHE A 35 5.74 3.09 1.20
C PHE A 35 7.06 3.28 0.44
N ASN A 36 7.39 4.52 0.08
CA ASN A 36 8.63 4.86 -0.60
C ASN A 36 9.87 4.49 0.24
N TYR A 37 9.80 4.62 1.56
CA TYR A 37 10.86 4.16 2.46
C TYR A 37 11.10 2.65 2.34
N PHE A 38 10.06 1.83 2.34
CA PHE A 38 10.21 0.38 2.17
C PHE A 38 10.74 0.02 0.77
N CYS A 39 10.26 0.69 -0.28
CA CYS A 39 10.80 0.53 -1.63
C CYS A 39 12.30 0.88 -1.72
N LYS A 40 12.78 1.88 -0.95
CA LYS A 40 14.21 2.23 -0.88
C LYS A 40 15.02 1.23 -0.06
N LEU A 41 14.49 0.78 1.07
CA LEU A 41 15.12 -0.28 1.85
C LEU A 41 15.30 -1.55 1.03
N ALA A 42 14.45 -1.76 0.04
CA ALA A 42 14.50 -2.92 -0.84
C ALA A 42 15.81 -3.04 -1.63
N ASN A 43 16.61 -1.97 -1.73
CA ASN A 43 17.87 -1.90 -2.46
C ASN A 43 17.81 -2.48 -3.89
N ILE A 44 16.67 -2.27 -4.53
CA ILE A 44 16.45 -2.55 -5.95
C ILE A 44 16.42 -1.23 -6.74
N ASN A 45 16.67 -1.29 -8.04
CA ASN A 45 16.57 -0.15 -8.93
C ASN A 45 15.09 0.23 -9.11
N TYR A 46 14.57 1.03 -8.19
CA TYR A 46 13.23 1.60 -8.27
C TYR A 46 13.20 2.78 -9.26
N PRO A 47 12.20 2.86 -10.16
CA PRO A 47 11.06 1.94 -10.35
C PRO A 47 11.29 0.82 -11.38
N GLN A 48 12.46 0.70 -12.01
CA GLN A 48 12.71 -0.22 -13.13
C GLN A 48 12.58 -1.70 -12.77
N GLU A 49 12.92 -2.07 -11.53
CA GLU A 49 12.90 -3.43 -11.00
C GLU A 49 11.66 -3.69 -10.11
N VAL A 50 10.69 -2.77 -10.05
CA VAL A 50 9.43 -2.97 -9.33
C VAL A 50 8.29 -3.23 -10.29
N GLU A 51 7.58 -4.33 -10.06
CA GLU A 51 6.27 -4.53 -10.66
C GLU A 51 5.20 -3.86 -9.79
N PHE A 52 4.42 -2.97 -10.41
CA PHE A 52 3.28 -2.33 -9.78
C PHE A 52 1.97 -2.93 -10.29
N VAL A 53 1.18 -3.47 -9.37
CA VAL A 53 -0.17 -3.95 -9.64
C VAL A 53 -1.17 -3.03 -8.94
N LEU A 54 -2.11 -2.51 -9.72
CA LEU A 54 -3.25 -1.75 -9.20
C LEU A 54 -4.50 -2.63 -9.27
N ASP A 55 -5.02 -3.04 -8.11
CA ASP A 55 -6.31 -3.72 -8.01
C ASP A 55 -7.39 -2.78 -7.45
N LYS A 56 -8.61 -2.91 -7.96
CA LYS A 56 -9.76 -2.08 -7.59
C LYS A 56 -10.90 -2.96 -7.13
N THR A 57 -11.23 -2.85 -5.85
CA THR A 57 -12.40 -3.50 -5.26
C THR A 57 -13.43 -2.45 -4.84
N GLU A 58 -14.62 -2.91 -4.44
CA GLU A 58 -15.65 -2.01 -3.91
C GLU A 58 -15.22 -1.28 -2.61
N LYS A 59 -14.28 -1.86 -1.86
CA LYS A 59 -13.87 -1.40 -0.54
C LYS A 59 -12.56 -0.62 -0.56
N TYR A 60 -11.66 -0.94 -1.48
CA TYR A 60 -10.33 -0.34 -1.55
C TYR A 60 -9.81 -0.27 -2.98
N ASN A 61 -8.94 0.70 -3.26
CA ASN A 61 -7.94 0.57 -4.32
C ASN A 61 -6.64 0.07 -3.68
N GLU A 62 -5.99 -0.91 -4.27
CA GLU A 62 -4.73 -1.47 -3.79
C GLU A 62 -3.62 -1.19 -4.80
N MET A 63 -2.51 -0.63 -4.35
CA MET A 63 -1.28 -0.53 -5.13
C MET A 63 -0.21 -1.38 -4.47
N THR A 64 0.28 -2.38 -5.18
CA THR A 64 1.27 -3.32 -4.66
C THR A 64 2.55 -3.26 -5.49
N ALA A 65 3.67 -3.11 -4.80
CA ALA A 65 5.01 -3.25 -5.35
C ALA A 65 5.56 -4.64 -5.01
N TYR A 66 5.88 -5.41 -6.05
CA TYR A 66 6.58 -6.68 -5.93
C TYR A 66 8.08 -6.49 -6.17
N PHE A 67 8.88 -7.11 -5.31
CA PHE A 67 10.33 -7.02 -5.36
C PHE A 67 10.88 -8.34 -5.91
N PRO A 68 11.72 -8.31 -6.96
CA PRO A 68 12.37 -9.51 -7.47
C PRO A 68 13.22 -10.07 -6.33
N TYR A 69 12.83 -11.26 -5.88
CA TYR A 69 13.46 -11.98 -4.79
C TYR A 69 14.98 -12.02 -4.98
N ASN A 70 15.72 -11.30 -4.14
CA ASN A 70 17.12 -11.61 -3.89
C ASN A 70 17.11 -12.42 -2.60
N GLU A 71 17.59 -13.66 -2.68
CA GLU A 71 17.94 -14.44 -1.49
C GLU A 71 18.60 -13.50 -0.47
N ILE A 72 18.12 -13.56 0.78
CA ILE A 72 18.71 -12.81 1.90
C ILE A 72 20.21 -13.07 1.84
N ASN A 73 20.99 -12.11 1.31
CA ASN A 73 22.41 -12.28 1.33
C ASN A 73 22.87 -12.09 2.79
N ASP A 74 24.04 -12.63 3.11
CA ASP A 74 24.66 -12.52 4.43
C ASP A 74 24.88 -11.07 4.91
N TYR A 75 24.53 -10.08 4.08
CA TYR A 75 24.68 -8.64 4.28
C TYR A 75 23.36 -7.88 4.49
N ASN A 76 22.25 -8.56 4.77
CA ASN A 76 21.01 -7.92 5.24
C ASN A 76 20.34 -6.97 4.21
N GLN A 77 20.51 -7.25 2.92
CA GLN A 77 19.81 -6.52 1.86
C GLN A 77 18.38 -7.05 1.70
N SER A 78 17.43 -6.30 2.26
CA SER A 78 15.97 -6.40 2.09
C SER A 78 15.39 -7.81 1.97
N GLY A 79 15.02 -8.37 3.11
CA GLY A 79 14.14 -9.53 3.17
C GLY A 79 12.67 -9.16 2.93
N PHE A 80 12.33 -8.36 1.92
CA PHE A 80 10.94 -8.05 1.55
C PHE A 80 10.61 -8.60 0.17
N VAL A 81 9.41 -9.15 0.01
CA VAL A 81 8.90 -9.65 -1.27
C VAL A 81 7.77 -8.77 -1.81
N GLN A 82 7.07 -8.06 -0.92
CA GLN A 82 5.90 -7.27 -1.27
C GLN A 82 5.72 -6.09 -0.31
N VAL A 83 5.34 -4.95 -0.86
CA VAL A 83 4.80 -3.80 -0.12
C VAL A 83 3.50 -3.37 -0.78
N SER A 84 2.40 -3.33 -0.02
CA SER A 84 1.06 -2.99 -0.50
C SER A 84 0.49 -1.76 0.20
N LEU A 85 -0.12 -0.87 -0.57
CA LEU A 85 -0.91 0.27 -0.12
C LEU A 85 -2.39 0.03 -0.42
N TYR A 86 -3.22 -0.08 0.62
CA TYR A 86 -4.68 -0.18 0.50
C TYR A 86 -5.31 1.17 0.81
N PHE A 87 -5.86 1.81 -0.21
CA PHE A 87 -6.62 3.04 -0.10
C PHE A 87 -8.09 2.71 0.14
N GLU A 88 -8.55 2.82 1.38
CA GLU A 88 -9.96 2.62 1.72
C GLU A 88 -10.80 3.74 1.10
N VAL A 89 -11.82 3.34 0.35
CA VAL A 89 -12.76 4.27 -0.27
C VAL A 89 -13.92 4.46 0.71
N GLY A 90 -14.07 5.67 1.23
CA GLY A 90 -15.23 6.01 2.05
C GLY A 90 -16.51 5.82 1.23
N ARG A 91 -17.51 5.12 1.80
CA ARG A 91 -18.84 5.08 1.17
C ARG A 91 -19.36 6.51 1.03
N MET A 92 -19.78 6.89 -0.17
CA MET A 92 -20.55 8.11 -0.38
C MET A 92 -21.79 8.05 0.51
N TYR A 93 -21.86 8.90 1.53
CA TYR A 93 -23.17 9.26 2.08
C TYR A 93 -23.86 10.10 1.01
N SER A 94 -24.76 9.48 0.25
CA SER A 94 -25.81 10.24 -0.44
C SER A 94 -26.53 11.06 0.64
N PRO A 95 -26.64 12.40 0.51
CA PRO A 95 -27.40 13.17 1.46
C PRO A 95 -28.81 12.61 1.48
N ASP A 96 -29.24 12.20 2.67
CA ASP A 96 -30.57 11.69 2.89
C ASP A 96 -31.57 12.74 2.40
N ARG A 97 -32.39 12.39 1.39
CA ARG A 97 -33.41 13.29 0.81
C ARG A 97 -34.58 13.54 1.76
N SER A 98 -34.46 13.16 3.02
CA SER A 98 -35.47 13.29 4.07
C SER A 98 -35.57 14.70 4.67
N SER A 99 -34.68 15.64 4.32
CA SER A 99 -34.70 17.03 4.83
C SER A 99 -35.28 18.07 3.85
N LEU A 100 -35.90 17.65 2.74
CA LEU A 100 -36.74 18.51 1.88
C LEU A 100 -38.22 18.26 2.16
N ARG A 101 -38.68 18.62 3.36
CA ARG A 101 -40.10 18.85 3.66
C ARG A 101 -40.26 20.00 4.63
#